data_AF-A0A8T4EJW8-F1
#
_entry.id   AF-A0A8T4EJW8-F1
#
_cell.length_a   1.000
_cell.length_b   1.000
_cell.length_c   1.000
_cell.angle_alpha   90.00
_cell.angle_beta   90.00
_cell.angle_gamma   90.00
#
_symmetry.space_group_name_H-M   'P 1'
#
loop_
_entity.id
_entity.type
_entity.pdbx_description
1 polymer ?
#
loop_
_entity_poly.entity_id
_entity_poly.type
_entity_poly.pdbx_seq_one_letter_code
_entity_poly.pdbx_strand_id
1 'polypeptide(L)'
;MQENLERQVIELIATDRIDVPISSMSGKLKRQKPKLAQAVDFDIKRYNGDRVFAYFDNQDHLKSRGTKEGIEKFAEEFPKYGTILRGYIEEQRAVREKYLVFGMNEGCKVTADDYLGVMQNLGFTPATAQSLYPELMDISRKLRNKRDEYKRSILIEQTI
;
A
#
# COMPACT_ATOMS: atom_id res chain seq x y z
N MET A 1 -8.20 18.81 -12.71
CA MET A 1 -7.18 17.73 -12.58
C MET A 1 -6.90 17.39 -11.12
N GLN A 2 -6.56 18.37 -10.27
CA GLN A 2 -6.21 18.10 -8.86
C GLN A 2 -7.36 17.54 -8.00
N GLU A 3 -8.60 18.02 -8.18
CA GLU A 3 -9.78 17.52 -7.43
C GLU A 3 -10.10 16.04 -7.70
N ASN A 4 -9.88 15.58 -8.94
CA ASN A 4 -10.09 14.18 -9.31
C ASN A 4 -9.06 13.28 -8.60
N LEU A 5 -7.83 13.76 -8.49
CA LEU A 5 -6.74 13.05 -7.84
C LEU A 5 -6.91 13.00 -6.32
N GLU A 6 -7.37 14.09 -5.71
CA GLU A 6 -7.73 14.11 -4.28
C GLU A 6 -8.79 13.05 -3.97
N ARG A 7 -9.84 13.00 -4.79
CA ARG A 7 -10.93 12.03 -4.64
C ARG A 7 -10.43 10.60 -4.76
N GLN A 8 -9.54 10.30 -5.72
CA GLN A 8 -8.97 8.97 -5.87
C GLN A 8 -8.14 8.55 -4.64
N VAL A 9 -7.34 9.46 -4.07
CA VAL A 9 -6.57 9.19 -2.85
C VAL A 9 -7.50 9.01 -1.64
N ILE A 10 -8.57 9.79 -1.54
CA ILE A 10 -9.60 9.62 -0.51
C ILE A 10 -10.29 8.25 -0.64
N GLU A 11 -10.66 7.85 -1.86
CA GLU A 11 -11.25 6.54 -2.13
C GLU A 11 -10.28 5.42 -1.77
N LEU A 12 -8.98 5.57 -2.04
CA LEU A 12 -7.94 4.63 -1.63
C LEU A 12 -7.84 4.51 -0.09
N ILE A 13 -7.83 5.64 0.62
CA ILE A 13 -7.77 5.68 2.09
C ILE A 13 -9.04 5.04 2.70
N ALA A 14 -10.21 5.38 2.19
CA ALA A 14 -11.48 4.82 2.64
C ALA A 14 -11.54 3.31 2.39
N THR A 15 -11.10 2.87 1.22
CA THR A 15 -10.98 1.44 0.86
C THR A 15 -10.01 0.71 1.79
N ASP A 16 -8.82 1.26 2.07
CA ASP A 16 -7.87 0.66 3.03
C ASP A 16 -8.52 0.46 4.39
N ARG A 17 -9.18 1.51 4.91
CA ARG A 17 -9.80 1.50 6.23
C ARG A 17 -10.99 0.56 6.35
N ILE A 18 -11.74 0.35 5.27
CA ILE A 18 -12.82 -0.63 5.18
C ILE A 18 -12.25 -2.04 5.03
N ASP A 19 -11.20 -2.25 4.25
CA ASP A 19 -10.60 -3.57 4.01
C ASP A 19 -10.00 -4.17 5.29
N VAL A 20 -9.35 -3.38 6.16
CA VAL A 20 -8.78 -3.93 7.40
C VAL A 20 -9.80 -4.75 8.23
N PRO A 21 -10.98 -4.21 8.61
CA PRO A 21 -11.95 -4.96 9.41
C PRO A 21 -12.60 -6.14 8.70
N ILE A 22 -12.68 -6.15 7.35
CA ILE A 22 -13.34 -7.23 6.59
C ILE A 22 -12.38 -8.08 5.74
N SER A 23 -11.07 -7.95 5.99
CA SER A 23 -10.01 -8.62 5.24
C SER A 23 -10.08 -10.16 5.28
N SER A 24 -10.77 -10.73 6.26
CA SER A 24 -11.09 -12.17 6.34
C SER A 24 -12.32 -12.58 5.51
N MET A 25 -13.16 -11.62 5.09
CA MET A 25 -14.45 -11.88 4.44
C MET A 25 -14.55 -11.34 3.00
N SER A 26 -13.72 -10.38 2.58
CA SER A 26 -13.86 -9.73 1.26
C SER A 26 -12.64 -9.93 0.35
N GLY A 27 -12.65 -11.03 -0.42
CA GLY A 27 -11.69 -11.23 -1.51
C GLY A 27 -11.79 -10.18 -2.64
N LYS A 28 -12.94 -9.48 -2.75
CA LYS A 28 -13.13 -8.40 -3.72
C LYS A 28 -12.29 -7.16 -3.37
N LEU A 29 -12.25 -6.77 -2.09
CA LEU A 29 -11.47 -5.61 -1.64
C LEU A 29 -9.96 -5.80 -1.81
N LYS A 30 -9.47 -6.99 -1.45
CA LYS A 30 -8.06 -7.37 -1.68
C LYS A 30 -7.64 -7.25 -3.15
N ARG A 31 -8.55 -7.49 -4.10
CA ARG A 31 -8.28 -7.38 -5.55
C ARG A 31 -8.44 -5.97 -6.08
N GLN A 32 -9.31 -5.15 -5.49
CA GLN A 32 -9.54 -3.77 -5.93
C GLN A 32 -8.48 -2.81 -5.42
N LYS A 33 -7.97 -3.01 -4.20
CA LYS A 33 -6.99 -2.12 -3.58
C LYS A 33 -5.70 -1.92 -4.42
N PRO A 34 -5.06 -2.98 -4.97
CA PRO A 34 -3.92 -2.79 -5.88
C PRO A 34 -4.31 -2.09 -7.18
N LYS A 35 -5.52 -2.35 -7.71
CA LYS A 35 -6.01 -1.68 -8.92
C LYS A 35 -6.24 -0.19 -8.71
N LEU A 36 -6.83 0.20 -7.58
CA LEU A 36 -6.99 1.60 -7.21
C LEU A 36 -5.62 2.27 -7.03
N ALA A 37 -4.71 1.61 -6.31
CA ALA A 37 -3.36 2.12 -6.09
C ALA A 37 -2.58 2.30 -7.41
N GLN A 38 -2.69 1.35 -8.36
CA GLN A 38 -2.10 1.45 -9.70
C GLN A 38 -2.80 2.48 -10.60
N ALA A 39 -4.11 2.67 -10.42
CA ALA A 39 -4.91 3.62 -11.19
C ALA A 39 -4.75 5.06 -10.70
N VAL A 40 -4.17 5.29 -9.51
CA VAL A 40 -3.76 6.64 -9.12
C VAL A 40 -2.54 7.01 -9.96
N ASP A 41 -2.83 7.54 -11.15
CA ASP A 41 -1.83 7.97 -12.10
C ASP A 41 -1.32 9.34 -11.68
N PHE A 42 -0.19 9.34 -10.98
CA PHE A 42 0.52 10.56 -10.69
C PHE A 42 1.56 10.78 -11.80
N ASP A 43 1.29 11.74 -12.69
CA ASP A 43 2.35 12.34 -13.53
C ASP A 43 3.44 13.03 -12.66
N ILE A 44 3.17 13.21 -11.36
CA ILE A 44 3.99 13.94 -10.40
C ILE A 44 4.48 12.96 -9.32
N LYS A 45 5.79 12.93 -9.04
CA LYS A 45 6.40 12.05 -8.02
C LYS A 45 5.76 12.13 -6.62
N ARG A 46 5.08 13.24 -6.31
CA ARG A 46 4.41 13.51 -5.03
C ARG A 46 3.19 14.39 -5.26
N TYR A 47 2.09 13.99 -4.66
CA TYR A 47 0.86 14.76 -4.57
C TYR A 47 0.63 15.22 -3.14
N ASN A 48 0.27 16.49 -2.98
CA ASN A 48 -0.12 17.07 -1.71
C ASN A 48 -1.36 17.95 -1.97
N GLY A 49 -2.53 17.41 -1.66
CA GLY A 49 -3.80 18.13 -1.73
C GLY A 49 -4.15 18.78 -0.40
N ASP A 50 -5.38 19.27 -0.29
CA ASP A 50 -5.84 19.95 0.92
C ASP A 50 -6.02 18.96 2.06
N ARG A 51 -6.68 17.83 1.81
CA ARG A 51 -7.00 16.83 2.84
C ARG A 51 -6.01 15.67 2.89
N VAL A 52 -5.34 15.36 1.78
CA VAL A 52 -4.60 14.10 1.61
C VAL A 52 -3.25 14.31 0.92
N PHE A 53 -2.35 13.38 1.14
CA PHE A 53 -1.07 13.30 0.44
C PHE A 53 -0.84 11.90 -0.10
N ALA A 54 -0.06 11.81 -1.17
CA ALA A 54 0.42 10.53 -1.70
C ALA A 54 1.74 10.71 -2.45
N TYR A 55 2.63 9.72 -2.39
CA TYR A 55 3.91 9.73 -3.12
C TYR A 55 4.43 8.31 -3.34
N PHE A 56 5.29 8.15 -4.33
CA PHE A 56 5.99 6.89 -4.55
C PHE A 56 7.28 6.82 -3.73
N ASP A 57 7.50 5.69 -3.06
CA ASP A 57 8.72 5.35 -2.35
C ASP A 57 9.33 4.10 -2.99
N ASN A 58 10.59 4.18 -3.42
CA ASN A 58 11.29 3.04 -4.01
C ASN A 58 12.21 2.46 -2.94
N GLN A 59 11.99 1.19 -2.61
CA GLN A 59 12.80 0.47 -1.63
C GLN A 59 13.52 -0.69 -2.31
N ASP A 60 14.82 -0.78 -2.08
CA ASP A 60 15.63 -1.90 -2.52
C ASP A 60 15.72 -2.92 -1.38
N HIS A 61 15.24 -4.14 -1.60
CA HIS A 61 15.28 -5.22 -0.60
C HIS A 61 16.20 -6.36 -1.05
N LEU A 62 17.09 -6.79 -0.15
CA LEU A 62 17.93 -7.98 -0.37
C LEU A 62 17.12 -9.26 -0.13
N LYS A 63 16.92 -10.08 -1.17
CA LYS A 63 16.23 -11.38 -1.05
C LYS A 63 17.01 -12.41 -0.21
N SER A 64 16.31 -13.01 0.75
CA SER A 64 16.56 -14.25 1.51
C SER A 64 17.87 -14.41 2.31
N ARG A 65 17.72 -14.49 3.64
CA ARG A 65 18.77 -14.86 4.62
C ARG A 65 19.42 -16.23 4.32
N GLY A 66 18.67 -17.21 3.82
CA GLY A 66 19.14 -18.60 3.72
C GLY A 66 20.22 -18.86 2.66
N THR A 67 20.33 -18.03 1.62
CA THR A 67 21.34 -18.21 0.57
C THR A 67 22.67 -17.53 0.88
N LYS A 68 22.70 -16.67 1.91
CA LYS A 68 23.88 -15.86 2.24
C LYS A 68 25.03 -16.72 2.74
N GLU A 69 24.75 -17.65 3.66
CA GLU A 69 25.77 -18.55 4.22
C GLU A 69 26.38 -19.48 3.17
N GLY A 70 25.58 -19.96 2.20
CA GLY A 70 26.09 -20.78 1.10
C GLY A 70 27.00 -20.00 0.14
N ILE A 71 26.67 -18.74 -0.13
CA ILE A 71 27.49 -17.83 -0.96
C ILE A 71 28.77 -17.42 -0.22
N GLU A 72 28.69 -17.20 1.10
CA GLU A 72 29.84 -16.90 1.94
C GLU A 72 30.81 -18.08 1.95
N LYS A 73 30.34 -19.30 2.23
CA LYS A 73 31.16 -20.52 2.17
C LYS A 73 31.77 -20.76 0.78
N PHE A 74 31.00 -20.57 -0.29
CA PHE A 74 31.52 -20.70 -1.65
C PHE A 74 32.57 -19.64 -1.98
N ALA A 75 32.40 -18.41 -1.51
CA ALA A 75 33.36 -17.33 -1.72
C ALA A 75 34.64 -17.50 -0.88
N GLU A 76 34.56 -18.15 0.28
CA GLU A 76 35.73 -18.55 1.07
C GLU A 76 36.54 -19.65 0.36
N GLU A 77 35.85 -20.65 -0.21
CA GLU A 77 36.47 -21.78 -0.90
C GLU A 77 37.03 -21.40 -2.29
N PHE A 78 36.38 -20.45 -2.98
CA PHE A 78 36.77 -20.01 -4.32
C PHE A 78 36.79 -18.46 -4.44
N PRO A 79 37.81 -17.76 -3.91
CA PRO A 79 37.80 -16.30 -3.78
C PRO A 79 37.56 -15.55 -5.09
N LYS A 80 38.26 -15.94 -6.16
CA LYS A 80 38.16 -15.28 -7.48
C LYS A 80 36.78 -15.42 -8.12
N TYR A 81 36.15 -16.59 -7.99
CA TYR A 81 34.84 -16.87 -8.56
C TYR A 81 33.71 -16.39 -7.64
N GLY A 82 33.94 -16.40 -6.33
CA GLY A 82 33.04 -15.85 -5.32
C GLY A 82 32.81 -14.35 -5.48
N THR A 83 33.84 -13.56 -5.82
CA THR A 83 33.67 -12.13 -6.11
C THR A 83 32.80 -11.88 -7.35
N ILE A 84 33.00 -12.66 -8.41
CA ILE A 84 32.20 -12.56 -9.65
C ILE A 84 30.75 -12.97 -9.38
N LEU A 85 30.56 -14.07 -8.65
CA LEU A 85 29.23 -14.56 -8.26
C LEU A 85 28.51 -13.54 -7.37
N ARG A 86 29.21 -12.90 -6.42
CA ARG A 86 28.63 -11.80 -5.63
C ARG A 86 28.18 -10.64 -6.52
N GLY A 87 28.99 -10.25 -7.51
CA GLY A 87 28.61 -9.20 -8.46
C GLY A 87 27.30 -9.53 -9.20
N TYR A 88 27.20 -10.72 -9.78
CA TYR A 88 25.97 -11.16 -10.46
C TYR A 88 24.78 -11.29 -9.51
N ILE A 89 25.02 -11.75 -8.29
CA ILE A 89 23.98 -11.89 -7.29
C ILE A 89 23.51 -10.52 -6.81
N GLU A 90 24.39 -9.55 -6.58
CA GLU A 90 24.02 -8.18 -6.21
C GLU A 90 23.26 -7.49 -7.35
N GLU A 91 23.68 -7.70 -8.59
CA GLU A 91 23.01 -7.20 -9.79
C GLU A 91 21.61 -7.81 -9.98
N GLN A 92 21.44 -9.11 -9.72
CA GLN A 92 20.15 -9.81 -9.80
C GLN A 92 19.29 -9.71 -8.52
N ARG A 93 19.88 -9.33 -7.38
CA ARG A 93 19.16 -9.18 -6.08
C ARG A 93 18.62 -7.80 -5.85
N ALA A 94 18.91 -6.84 -6.72
CA ALA A 94 18.29 -5.51 -6.67
C ALA A 94 16.82 -5.61 -7.07
N VAL A 95 16.02 -6.26 -6.23
CA VAL A 95 14.57 -6.24 -6.35
C VAL A 95 14.13 -4.84 -5.98
N ARG A 96 13.74 -4.08 -7.00
CA ARG A 96 13.24 -2.72 -6.83
C ARG A 96 11.76 -2.81 -6.54
N GLU A 97 11.39 -2.50 -5.30
CA GLU A 97 10.00 -2.43 -4.89
C GLU A 97 9.53 -0.98 -4.91
N LYS A 98 8.45 -0.72 -5.65
CA LYS A 98 7.81 0.59 -5.70
C LYS A 98 6.57 0.57 -4.84
N TYR A 99 6.56 1.39 -3.81
CA TYR A 99 5.45 1.56 -2.88
C TYR A 99 4.72 2.86 -3.17
N LEU A 100 3.38 2.83 -3.12
CA LEU A 100 2.58 4.04 -2.99
C LEU A 100 2.35 4.29 -1.51
N VAL A 101 2.88 5.40 -1.01
CA VAL A 101 2.66 5.89 0.35
C VAL A 101 1.56 6.95 0.31
N PHE A 102 0.57 6.84 1.20
CA PHE A 102 -0.58 7.73 1.23
C PHE A 102 -1.11 7.94 2.65
N GLY A 103 -1.85 9.03 2.85
CA GLY A 103 -2.47 9.35 4.13
C GLY A 103 -3.24 10.67 4.13
N MET A 104 -3.72 11.04 5.32
CA MET A 104 -4.46 12.29 5.56
C MET A 104 -3.51 13.35 6.12
N ASN A 105 -3.66 14.60 5.68
CA ASN A 105 -3.01 15.73 6.31
C ASN A 105 -3.49 15.90 7.77
N GLU A 106 -2.68 16.57 8.58
CA GLU A 106 -3.00 16.84 9.97
C GLU A 106 -4.33 17.60 10.10
N GLY A 107 -5.15 17.24 11.09
CA GLY A 107 -6.50 17.80 11.27
C GLY A 107 -7.57 17.34 10.26
N CYS A 108 -7.18 16.67 9.17
CA CYS A 108 -8.11 16.23 8.13
C CYS A 108 -8.72 14.84 8.44
N LYS A 109 -9.99 14.66 8.04
CA LYS A 109 -10.71 13.38 8.19
C LYS A 109 -11.42 12.98 6.90
N VAL A 110 -11.56 11.67 6.69
CA VAL A 110 -12.44 11.08 5.68
C VAL A 110 -13.88 11.24 6.18
N THR A 111 -14.78 11.75 5.34
CA THR A 111 -16.18 12.03 5.72
C THR A 111 -17.00 10.74 5.68
N ALA A 112 -18.21 10.77 6.24
CA ALA A 112 -19.14 9.64 6.13
C ALA A 112 -19.49 9.36 4.66
N ASP A 113 -19.73 10.39 3.87
CA ASP A 113 -20.08 10.29 2.46
C ASP A 113 -18.97 9.62 1.63
N ASP A 114 -17.69 9.91 1.94
CA ASP A 114 -16.56 9.26 1.31
C ASP A 114 -16.60 7.73 1.52
N TYR A 115 -16.90 7.28 2.74
CA TYR A 115 -17.01 5.84 3.03
C TYR A 115 -18.24 5.22 2.39
N LEU A 116 -19.39 5.89 2.45
CA LEU A 116 -20.63 5.40 1.86
C LEU A 116 -20.48 5.25 0.34
N GLY A 117 -19.80 6.20 -0.32
CA GLY A 117 -19.49 6.13 -1.74
C GLY A 117 -18.65 4.90 -2.08
N VAL A 118 -17.59 4.62 -1.30
CA VAL A 118 -16.79 3.40 -1.47
C VAL A 118 -17.61 2.14 -1.26
N MET A 119 -18.46 2.08 -0.23
CA MET A 119 -19.33 0.92 0.02
C MET A 119 -20.31 0.69 -1.13
N GLN A 120 -20.91 1.75 -1.68
CA GLN A 120 -21.78 1.61 -2.84
C GLN A 120 -21.01 1.11 -4.08
N ASN A 121 -19.78 1.59 -4.31
CA ASN A 121 -18.90 1.11 -5.37
C ASN A 121 -18.50 -0.37 -5.21
N LEU A 122 -18.53 -0.90 -3.98
CA LEU A 122 -18.34 -2.32 -3.68
C LEU A 122 -19.59 -3.18 -3.95
N GLY A 123 -20.71 -2.55 -4.30
CA GLY A 123 -21.98 -3.21 -4.59
C GLY A 123 -22.91 -3.31 -3.38
N PHE A 124 -22.63 -2.61 -2.27
CA PHE A 124 -23.61 -2.49 -1.20
C PHE A 124 -24.74 -1.56 -1.63
N THR A 125 -25.98 -1.92 -1.30
CA THR A 125 -27.10 -0.99 -1.48
C THR A 125 -26.94 0.21 -0.52
N PRO A 126 -27.52 1.39 -0.83
CA PRO A 126 -27.44 2.56 0.06
C PRO A 126 -27.89 2.24 1.49
N ALA A 127 -28.99 1.49 1.65
CA ALA A 127 -29.49 1.09 2.95
C ALA A 127 -28.52 0.18 3.72
N THR A 128 -27.92 -0.80 3.03
CA THR A 128 -26.92 -1.70 3.64
C THR A 128 -25.65 -0.96 4.02
N ALA A 129 -25.15 -0.07 3.15
CA ALA A 129 -23.97 0.73 3.42
C ALA A 129 -24.16 1.62 4.66
N GLN A 130 -25.33 2.26 4.77
CA GLN A 130 -25.65 3.15 5.89
C GLN A 130 -25.83 2.41 7.22
N SER A 131 -26.37 1.17 7.16
CA SER A 131 -26.49 0.29 8.33
C SER A 131 -25.13 -0.21 8.83
N LEU A 132 -24.24 -0.61 7.93
CA LEU A 132 -22.93 -1.17 8.28
C LEU A 132 -21.88 -0.11 8.64
N TYR A 133 -22.08 1.14 8.20
CA TYR A 133 -21.10 2.20 8.38
C TYR A 133 -20.68 2.42 9.85
N PRO A 134 -21.59 2.55 10.84
CA PRO A 134 -21.20 2.78 12.23
C PRO A 134 -20.31 1.67 12.78
N GLU A 135 -20.69 0.40 12.55
CA GLU A 135 -19.94 -0.76 13.04
C GLU A 135 -18.53 -0.85 12.44
N LEU A 136 -18.41 -0.63 11.13
CA LEU A 136 -17.11 -0.62 10.46
C LEU A 136 -16.22 0.50 10.98
N MET A 137 -16.78 1.68 11.24
CA MET A 137 -16.02 2.80 11.78
C MET A 137 -15.56 2.55 13.21
N ASP A 138 -16.37 1.92 14.05
CA ASP A 138 -15.98 1.56 15.41
C ASP A 138 -14.83 0.55 15.42
N ILE A 139 -14.88 -0.47 14.56
CA ILE A 139 -13.78 -1.43 14.41
C ILE A 139 -12.54 -0.73 13.84
N SER A 140 -12.69 0.09 12.81
CA SER A 140 -11.59 0.85 12.20
C SER A 140 -10.88 1.76 13.20
N ARG A 141 -11.63 2.48 14.06
CA ARG A 141 -11.08 3.32 15.13
C ARG A 141 -10.31 2.50 16.16
N LYS A 142 -10.86 1.36 16.61
CA LYS A 142 -10.19 0.46 17.56
C LYS A 142 -8.87 -0.09 16.99
N LEU A 143 -8.82 -0.37 15.69
CA LEU A 143 -7.62 -0.85 15.01
C LEU A 143 -6.59 0.26 14.78
N ARG A 144 -7.04 1.48 14.47
CA ARG A 144 -6.16 2.65 14.29
C ARG A 144 -5.45 3.03 15.58
N ASN A 145 -6.11 2.99 16.74
CA ASN A 145 -5.46 3.32 18.02
C ASN A 145 -4.33 2.34 18.41
N LYS A 146 -4.21 1.19 17.73
CA LYS A 146 -3.13 0.22 17.94
C LYS A 146 -1.94 0.39 16.99
N ARG A 147 -2.11 1.15 15.91
CA ARG A 147 -1.10 1.36 14.86
C ARG A 147 -0.98 2.86 14.68
N ASP A 148 0.08 3.44 15.22
CA ASP A 148 0.34 4.89 15.27
C ASP A 148 0.69 5.46 13.88
N GLU A 149 -0.18 5.22 12.89
CA GLU A 149 0.10 5.34 11.48
C GLU A 149 -0.91 6.28 10.82
N TYR A 150 -0.53 7.55 10.74
CA TYR A 150 -1.15 8.52 9.81
C TYR A 150 -0.77 8.24 8.35
N LYS A 151 0.20 7.34 8.13
CA LYS A 151 0.80 7.00 6.84
C LYS A 151 0.65 5.51 6.58
N ARG A 152 0.30 5.13 5.35
CA ARG A 152 0.13 3.75 4.90
C ARG A 152 0.87 3.55 3.60
N SER A 153 1.33 2.34 3.32
CA SER A 153 1.98 2.00 2.05
C SER A 153 1.37 0.75 1.42
N ILE A 154 1.34 0.72 0.09
CA ILE A 154 0.94 -0.43 -0.73
C ILE A 154 2.03 -0.68 -1.77
N LEU A 155 2.47 -1.93 -1.91
CA LEU A 155 3.37 -2.34 -2.99
C LEU A 155 2.61 -2.29 -4.33
N ILE A 156 3.15 -1.52 -5.28
CA ILE A 156 2.56 -1.28 -6.60
C ILE A 156 3.26 -2.13 -7.67
N GLU A 157 4.59 -2.18 -7.60
CA GLU A 157 5.44 -2.80 -8.61
C GLU A 157 6.66 -3.43 -7.94
N GLN A 158 7.07 -4.59 -8.45
CA GLN A 158 8.28 -5.29 -8.02
C GLN A 158 9.03 -5.68 -9.29
N THR A 159 10.17 -5.03 -9.54
CA THR A 159 11.05 -5.37 -10.66
C THR A 159 12.10 -6.36 -10.16
N ILE A 160 12.25 -7.49 -10.85
CA ILE A 160 13.28 -8.51 -10.63
C ILE A 160 14.38 -8.31 -11.67
#